data_AF-A0ABD0XMP2-F1
#
_entry.id   AF-A0ABD0XMP2-F1
#
_cell.length_a   1.000
_cell.length_b   1.000
_cell.length_c   1.000
_cell.angle_alpha   90.00
_cell.angle_beta   90.00
_cell.angle_gamma   90.00
#
_symmetry.space_group_name_H-M   'P 1'
#
loop_
_entity.id
_entity.type
_entity.pdbx_description
1 polymer ?
#
loop_
_entity_poly.entity_id
_entity_poly.type
_entity_poly.pdbx_seq_one_letter_code
_entity_poly.pdbx_strand_id
1 'polypeptide(L)'
;MTSDLNQEKINNLLQSPLSVELITLWTDFLEHLRHNNGVLSAFWMSYIDMVEDVVLGLLRAPREGDWELHLHAIRTMIPWCFAYDKMNYARYLSPYFAQMTNLPEKYPSVYDAFKTGQFSVLLSNNNTFGRIPVDQAIEVTVNKDTQTPGGTSRFSLKAGAVRRYYLTAEHRSAFLGQLREMLQGNKSQLSHSELQSTRIQKDEEAVSAVRSGNSLASLRQRQLPKTLSPI
;
A
#
# COMPACT_ATOMS: atom_id res chain seq x y z
N MET A 1 8.17 -29.73 5.98
CA MET A 1 6.83 -30.33 6.05
C MET A 1 5.90 -29.32 6.72
N THR A 2 5.46 -28.31 5.98
CA THR A 2 4.43 -27.37 6.43
C THR A 2 3.10 -28.03 6.10
N SER A 3 2.36 -28.49 7.11
CA SER A 3 1.01 -28.97 6.85
C SER A 3 0.20 -27.78 6.37
N ASP A 4 -0.33 -27.84 5.15
CA ASP A 4 -1.30 -26.86 4.68
C ASP A 4 -2.45 -26.82 5.69
N LEU A 5 -2.53 -25.72 6.45
CA LEU A 5 -3.61 -25.43 7.36
C LEU A 5 -4.86 -25.22 6.50
N ASN A 6 -5.68 -26.26 6.37
CA ASN A 6 -6.96 -26.12 5.69
C ASN A 6 -7.89 -25.20 6.52
N GLN A 7 -8.81 -24.52 5.85
CA GLN A 7 -9.69 -23.52 6.46
C GLN A 7 -10.53 -24.11 7.61
N GLU A 8 -10.87 -25.39 7.53
CA GLU A 8 -11.62 -26.12 8.54
C GLU A 8 -10.81 -26.34 9.84
N LYS A 9 -9.52 -26.69 9.74
CA LYS A 9 -8.62 -26.80 10.89
C LYS A 9 -8.36 -25.46 11.55
N ILE A 10 -8.25 -24.39 10.76
CA ILE A 10 -8.14 -23.02 11.29
C ILE A 10 -9.40 -22.67 12.07
N ASN A 11 -10.58 -22.92 11.51
CA ASN A 11 -11.85 -22.65 12.19
C ASN A 11 -11.99 -23.46 13.48
N ASN A 12 -11.63 -24.75 13.46
CA ASN A 12 -11.66 -25.60 14.66
C ASN A 12 -10.67 -25.12 15.74
N LEU A 13 -9.50 -24.62 15.34
CA LEU A 13 -8.53 -24.06 16.26
C LEU A 13 -9.06 -22.74 16.87
N LEU A 14 -9.62 -21.84 16.05
CA LEU A 14 -10.23 -20.59 16.51
C LEU A 14 -11.41 -20.81 17.46
N GLN A 15 -12.16 -21.90 17.28
CA GLN A 15 -13.25 -22.27 18.18
C GLN A 15 -12.82 -23.11 19.39
N SER A 16 -11.52 -23.40 19.53
CA SER A 16 -11.03 -24.11 20.71
C SER A 16 -11.23 -23.27 21.98
N PRO A 17 -11.50 -23.89 23.14
CA PRO A 17 -11.70 -23.15 24.40
C PRO A 17 -10.52 -22.23 24.75
N LEU A 18 -9.30 -22.68 24.47
CA LEU A 18 -8.08 -21.89 24.70
C LEU A 18 -8.00 -20.68 23.77
N SER A 19 -8.39 -20.81 22.51
CA SER A 19 -8.40 -19.68 21.58
C SER A 19 -9.47 -18.66 21.95
N VAL A 20 -10.65 -19.11 22.39
CA VAL A 20 -11.69 -18.22 22.89
C VAL A 20 -11.20 -17.45 24.12
N GLU A 21 -10.62 -18.14 25.11
CA GLU A 21 -10.06 -17.51 26.31
C GLU A 21 -8.96 -16.49 25.97
N LEU A 22 -8.05 -16.86 25.06
CA LEU A 22 -6.97 -15.96 24.62
C LEU A 22 -7.51 -14.73 23.89
N ILE A 23 -8.52 -14.88 23.03
CA ILE A 23 -9.18 -13.74 22.36
C ILE A 23 -9.85 -12.85 23.39
N THR A 24 -10.56 -13.40 24.38
CA THR A 24 -11.19 -12.62 25.45
C THR A 24 -10.13 -11.85 26.25
N LEU A 25 -9.07 -12.51 26.72
CA LEU A 25 -7.98 -11.85 27.45
C LEU A 25 -7.31 -10.76 26.62
N TRP A 26 -7.15 -10.99 25.31
CA TRP A 26 -6.60 -9.99 24.40
C TRP A 26 -7.53 -8.78 24.25
N THR A 27 -8.84 -9.01 24.07
CA THR A 27 -9.84 -7.95 24.00
C THR A 27 -9.86 -7.13 25.28
N ASP A 28 -9.87 -7.78 26.45
CA ASP A 28 -9.82 -7.11 27.76
C ASP A 28 -8.55 -6.27 27.92
N PHE A 29 -7.40 -6.80 27.46
CA PHE A 29 -6.14 -6.06 27.47
C PHE A 29 -6.20 -4.83 26.56
N LEU A 30 -6.72 -4.95 25.34
CA LEU A 30 -6.88 -3.80 24.45
C LEU A 30 -7.85 -2.75 25.02
N GLU A 31 -8.92 -3.17 25.68
CA GLU A 31 -9.87 -2.27 26.35
C GLU A 31 -9.21 -1.56 27.54
N HIS A 32 -8.40 -2.28 28.32
CA HIS A 32 -7.55 -1.68 29.35
C HIS A 32 -6.58 -0.64 28.77
N LEU A 33 -5.93 -0.92 27.63
CA LEU A 33 -5.04 0.04 26.97
C LEU A 33 -5.78 1.29 26.48
N ARG A 34 -7.04 1.16 26.02
CA ARG A 34 -7.85 2.27 25.53
C ARG A 34 -8.38 3.17 26.64
N HIS A 35 -8.77 2.60 27.78
CA HIS A 35 -9.54 3.34 28.79
C HIS A 35 -8.85 3.48 30.15
N ASN A 36 -8.00 2.53 30.53
CA ASN A 36 -7.51 2.38 31.90
C ASN A 36 -6.00 2.57 32.06
N ASN A 37 -5.23 2.61 30.97
CA ASN A 37 -3.77 2.76 30.97
C ASN A 37 -3.29 4.21 30.70
N GLY A 38 -4.16 5.19 30.94
CA GLY A 38 -3.86 6.62 30.83
C GLY A 38 -3.96 7.22 29.42
N VAL A 39 -3.86 8.55 29.36
CA VAL A 39 -4.15 9.35 28.16
C VAL A 39 -3.21 9.05 26.99
N LEU A 40 -1.92 8.80 27.26
CA LEU A 40 -0.95 8.46 26.22
C LEU A 40 -1.26 7.11 25.58
N SER A 41 -1.66 6.12 26.38
CA SER A 41 -2.06 4.80 25.89
C SER A 41 -3.31 4.92 25.01
N ALA A 42 -4.33 5.64 25.47
CA ALA A 42 -5.55 5.89 24.71
C ALA A 42 -5.27 6.55 23.35
N PHE A 43 -4.36 7.53 23.30
CA PHE A 43 -3.95 8.20 22.06
C PHE A 43 -3.27 7.25 21.06
N TRP A 44 -2.37 6.37 21.52
CA TRP A 44 -1.75 5.40 20.63
C TRP A 44 -2.73 4.35 20.16
N MET A 45 -3.66 3.93 21.01
CA MET A 45 -4.70 2.98 20.62
C MET A 45 -5.61 3.56 19.54
N SER A 46 -6.01 4.83 19.62
CA SER A 46 -6.80 5.46 18.55
C SER A 46 -6.05 5.50 17.21
N TYR A 47 -4.73 5.64 17.24
CA TYR A 47 -3.90 5.54 16.03
C TYR A 47 -3.88 4.10 15.48
N ILE A 48 -3.75 3.10 16.34
CA ILE A 48 -3.82 1.69 15.94
C ILE A 48 -5.18 1.38 15.30
N ASP A 49 -6.28 1.80 15.94
CA ASP A 49 -7.64 1.60 15.44
C ASP A 49 -7.80 2.25 14.03
N MET A 50 -7.28 3.46 13.84
CA MET A 50 -7.25 4.11 12.52
C MET A 50 -6.42 3.32 11.49
N VAL A 51 -5.25 2.80 11.87
CA VAL A 51 -4.39 2.06 10.94
C VAL A 51 -5.04 0.73 10.54
N GLU A 52 -5.52 -0.04 11.51
CA GLU A 52 -6.07 -1.37 11.31
C GLU A 52 -7.35 -1.34 10.46
N ASP A 53 -8.32 -0.51 10.84
CA ASP A 53 -9.62 -0.49 10.16
C ASP A 53 -9.57 0.29 8.85
N VAL A 54 -8.77 1.36 8.78
CA VAL A 54 -8.86 2.33 7.69
C VAL A 54 -7.69 2.23 6.73
N VAL A 55 -6.46 2.34 7.22
CA VAL A 55 -5.27 2.34 6.35
C VAL A 55 -5.09 0.99 5.68
N LEU A 56 -5.21 -0.11 6.42
CA LEU A 56 -5.17 -1.44 5.84
C LEU A 56 -6.36 -1.71 4.92
N GLY A 57 -7.56 -1.19 5.24
CA GLY A 57 -8.72 -1.23 4.36
C GLY A 57 -8.46 -0.56 3.01
N LEU A 58 -7.87 0.64 3.02
CA LEU A 58 -7.46 1.39 1.82
C LEU A 58 -6.37 0.68 1.00
N LEU A 59 -5.52 -0.13 1.63
CA LEU A 59 -4.52 -0.94 0.94
C LEU A 59 -5.13 -2.21 0.35
N ARG A 60 -5.99 -2.88 1.12
CA ARG A 60 -6.63 -4.15 0.76
C ARG A 60 -7.64 -3.98 -0.37
N ALA A 61 -8.43 -2.91 -0.34
CA ALA A 61 -9.49 -2.70 -1.32
C ALA A 61 -8.97 -2.68 -2.78
N PRO A 62 -7.93 -1.90 -3.15
CA PRO A 62 -7.35 -1.97 -4.48
C PRO A 62 -6.71 -3.34 -4.80
N ARG A 63 -6.15 -4.03 -3.80
CA ARG A 63 -5.50 -5.35 -3.98
C ARG A 63 -6.49 -6.42 -4.37
N GLU A 64 -7.68 -6.38 -3.78
CA GLU A 64 -8.78 -7.32 -4.05
C GLU A 64 -9.73 -6.82 -5.16
N GLY A 65 -9.63 -5.54 -5.55
CA GLY A 65 -10.60 -4.91 -6.43
C GLY A 65 -11.96 -4.73 -5.78
N ASP A 66 -12.02 -4.60 -4.45
CA ASP A 66 -13.25 -4.41 -3.68
C ASP A 66 -13.59 -2.91 -3.56
N TRP A 67 -14.55 -2.47 -4.37
CA TRP A 67 -15.00 -1.08 -4.39
C TRP A 67 -15.77 -0.66 -3.13
N GLU A 68 -16.52 -1.57 -2.50
CA GLU A 68 -17.31 -1.23 -1.32
C GLU A 68 -16.40 -1.06 -0.11
N LEU A 69 -15.40 -1.93 0.03
CA LEU A 69 -14.36 -1.79 1.04
C LEU A 69 -13.59 -0.48 0.86
N HIS A 70 -13.30 -0.08 -0.39
CA HIS A 70 -12.66 1.21 -0.69
C HIS A 70 -13.51 2.38 -0.16
N LEU A 71 -14.80 2.42 -0.50
CA LEU A 71 -15.70 3.49 -0.05
C LEU A 71 -15.92 3.50 1.46
N HIS A 72 -16.03 2.32 2.07
CA HIS A 72 -16.11 2.19 3.51
C HIS A 72 -14.88 2.79 4.18
N ALA A 73 -13.67 2.40 3.74
CA ALA A 73 -12.43 2.91 4.31
C ALA A 73 -12.26 4.42 4.09
N ILE A 74 -12.64 4.96 2.91
CA ILE A 74 -12.64 6.41 2.66
C ILE A 74 -13.60 7.14 3.62
N ARG A 75 -14.81 6.62 3.80
CA ARG A 75 -15.80 7.20 4.73
C ARG A 75 -15.24 7.26 6.15
N THR A 76 -14.63 6.17 6.61
CA THR A 76 -14.06 6.07 7.96
C THR A 76 -12.82 6.93 8.12
N MET A 77 -12.04 7.17 7.06
CA MET A 77 -10.85 8.05 7.08
C MET A 77 -11.17 9.53 7.30
N ILE A 78 -12.34 10.00 6.84
CA ILE A 78 -12.68 11.44 6.89
C ILE A 78 -12.70 11.97 8.34
N PRO A 79 -13.41 11.36 9.31
CA PRO A 79 -13.34 11.76 10.71
C PRO A 79 -11.92 11.79 11.28
N TRP A 80 -11.10 10.79 10.96
CA TRP A 80 -9.70 10.73 11.40
C TRP A 80 -8.86 11.88 10.83
N CYS A 81 -9.13 12.30 9.60
CA CYS A 81 -8.46 13.46 9.02
C CYS A 81 -8.76 14.74 9.80
N PHE A 82 -9.97 14.90 10.34
CA PHE A 82 -10.28 16.03 11.23
C PHE A 82 -9.61 15.87 12.60
N ALA A 83 -9.65 14.67 13.20
CA ALA A 83 -9.07 14.41 14.51
C ALA A 83 -7.54 14.63 14.55
N TYR A 84 -6.83 14.30 13.47
CA TYR A 84 -5.36 14.40 13.38
C TYR A 84 -4.86 15.61 12.56
N ASP A 85 -5.69 16.65 12.41
CA ASP A 85 -5.35 17.90 11.70
C ASP A 85 -4.80 17.69 10.28
N LYS A 86 -5.43 16.78 9.53
CA LYS A 86 -5.18 16.52 8.11
C LYS A 86 -6.22 17.24 7.24
N MET A 87 -6.35 18.55 7.46
CA MET A 87 -7.41 19.38 6.86
C MET A 87 -7.44 19.33 5.32
N ASN A 88 -6.28 19.25 4.66
CA ASN A 88 -6.22 19.10 3.21
C ASN A 88 -6.87 17.79 2.75
N TYR A 89 -6.59 16.69 3.44
CA TYR A 89 -7.19 15.40 3.13
C TYR A 89 -8.69 15.40 3.43
N ALA A 90 -9.11 15.90 4.59
CA ALA A 90 -10.54 16.04 4.92
C ALA A 90 -11.30 16.83 3.85
N ARG A 91 -10.72 17.95 3.37
CA ARG A 91 -11.29 18.80 2.34
C ARG A 91 -11.48 18.09 1.00
N TYR A 92 -10.54 17.26 0.57
CA TYR A 92 -10.61 16.59 -0.73
C TYR A 92 -11.34 15.24 -0.68
N LEU A 93 -11.22 14.50 0.42
CA LEU A 93 -11.90 13.21 0.59
C LEU A 93 -13.41 13.36 0.74
N SER A 94 -13.89 14.44 1.38
CA SER A 94 -15.33 14.68 1.55
C SER A 94 -16.10 14.82 0.22
N PRO A 95 -15.72 15.71 -0.72
CA PRO A 95 -16.39 15.79 -2.02
C PRO A 95 -16.11 14.57 -2.89
N TYR A 96 -14.92 13.95 -2.78
CA TYR A 96 -14.64 12.68 -3.46
C TYR A 96 -15.64 11.60 -3.03
N PHE A 97 -15.82 11.39 -1.73
CA PHE A 97 -16.76 10.41 -1.19
C PHE A 97 -18.18 10.68 -1.69
N ALA A 98 -18.65 11.92 -1.63
CA ALA A 98 -19.98 12.30 -2.11
C ALA A 98 -20.16 12.03 -3.62
N GLN A 99 -19.14 12.28 -4.44
CA GLN A 99 -19.18 11.96 -5.87
C GLN A 99 -19.20 10.45 -6.11
N MET A 100 -18.37 9.70 -5.38
CA MET A 100 -18.24 8.26 -5.54
C MET A 100 -19.50 7.52 -5.10
N THR A 101 -20.17 7.95 -4.03
CA THR A 101 -21.46 7.37 -3.60
C THR A 101 -22.61 7.68 -4.56
N ASN A 102 -22.47 8.75 -5.35
CA ASN A 102 -23.46 9.14 -6.35
C ASN A 102 -23.20 8.54 -7.76
N LEU A 103 -22.17 7.70 -7.91
CA LEU A 103 -21.88 7.03 -9.18
C LEU A 103 -23.05 6.17 -9.70
N PRO A 104 -23.78 5.39 -8.86
CA PRO A 104 -24.89 4.57 -9.36
C PRO A 104 -25.97 5.37 -10.08
N GLU A 105 -26.21 6.61 -9.66
CA GLU A 105 -27.23 7.48 -10.28
C GLU A 105 -26.65 8.26 -11.46
N LYS A 106 -25.45 8.85 -11.30
CA LYS A 106 -24.90 9.79 -12.28
C LYS A 106 -24.12 9.12 -13.41
N TYR A 107 -23.42 8.02 -13.11
CA TYR A 107 -22.57 7.28 -14.04
C TYR A 107 -22.64 5.76 -13.80
N PRO A 108 -23.79 5.10 -14.09
CA PRO A 108 -24.00 3.69 -13.78
C PRO A 108 -22.94 2.76 -14.40
N SER A 109 -22.52 3.03 -15.64
CA SER A 109 -21.49 2.23 -16.33
C SER A 109 -20.13 2.28 -15.63
N VAL A 110 -19.77 3.42 -15.02
CA VAL A 110 -18.54 3.57 -14.24
C VAL A 110 -18.68 2.82 -12.92
N TYR A 111 -19.84 2.90 -12.28
CA TYR A 111 -20.13 2.14 -11.07
C TYR A 111 -19.99 0.62 -11.31
N ASP A 112 -20.57 0.10 -12.39
CA ASP A 112 -20.47 -1.32 -12.75
C ASP A 112 -19.01 -1.74 -13.01
N ALA A 113 -18.23 -0.90 -13.70
CA ALA A 113 -16.80 -1.11 -13.89
C ALA A 113 -16.05 -1.16 -12.55
N PHE A 114 -16.36 -0.26 -11.61
CA PHE A 114 -15.73 -0.24 -10.30
C PHE A 114 -16.12 -1.45 -9.45
N LYS A 115 -17.38 -1.88 -9.50
CA LYS A 115 -17.87 -3.10 -8.84
C LYS A 115 -17.21 -4.38 -9.35
N THR A 116 -16.72 -4.38 -10.58
CA THR A 116 -15.91 -5.47 -11.15
C THR A 116 -14.39 -5.30 -10.90
N GLY A 117 -14.01 -4.33 -10.07
CA GLY A 117 -12.64 -4.07 -9.64
C GLY A 117 -11.81 -3.22 -10.60
N GLN A 118 -12.40 -2.64 -11.65
CA GLN A 118 -11.68 -1.89 -12.68
C GLN A 118 -11.16 -0.51 -12.23
N PHE A 119 -11.32 -0.15 -10.95
CA PHE A 119 -10.66 1.00 -10.33
C PHE A 119 -9.20 0.71 -9.93
N SER A 120 -8.74 -0.53 -10.10
CA SER A 120 -7.39 -1.01 -9.79
C SER A 120 -6.84 -1.85 -10.94
N VAL A 121 -5.52 -1.88 -11.09
CA VAL A 121 -4.82 -2.50 -12.22
C VAL A 121 -4.12 -3.77 -11.78
N LEU A 122 -4.34 -4.87 -12.51
CA LEU A 122 -3.59 -6.11 -12.35
C LEU A 122 -2.49 -6.20 -13.41
N LEU A 123 -1.22 -6.21 -12.98
CA LEU A 123 -0.08 -6.31 -13.91
C LEU A 123 0.33 -7.75 -14.24
N SER A 124 -0.13 -8.73 -13.45
CA SER A 124 0.27 -10.13 -13.56
C SER A 124 -0.93 -11.06 -13.46
N ASN A 125 -1.06 -11.99 -14.40
CA ASN A 125 -2.25 -12.86 -14.49
C ASN A 125 -2.33 -13.93 -13.38
N ASN A 126 -1.29 -14.08 -12.55
CA ASN A 126 -1.16 -15.19 -11.61
C ASN A 126 -1.37 -14.80 -10.13
N ASN A 127 -1.68 -13.53 -9.83
CA ASN A 127 -1.89 -13.07 -8.45
C ASN A 127 -3.17 -12.26 -8.32
N THR A 128 -4.23 -12.86 -7.78
CA THR A 128 -5.52 -12.20 -7.55
C THR A 128 -5.44 -11.07 -6.52
N PHE A 129 -4.48 -11.09 -5.59
CA PHE A 129 -4.17 -10.02 -4.63
C PHE A 129 -3.09 -9.03 -5.15
N GLY A 130 -2.74 -9.14 -6.43
CA GLY A 130 -1.64 -8.39 -7.04
C GLY A 130 -2.01 -7.03 -7.59
N ARG A 131 -3.29 -6.63 -7.49
CA ARG A 131 -3.78 -5.37 -8.04
C ARG A 131 -3.19 -4.17 -7.30
N ILE A 132 -3.00 -3.07 -8.02
CA ILE A 132 -2.48 -1.82 -7.49
C ILE A 132 -3.34 -0.64 -7.96
N PRO A 133 -3.38 0.47 -7.21
CA PRO A 133 -4.04 1.70 -7.68
C PRO A 133 -3.50 2.16 -9.03
N VAL A 134 -4.35 2.80 -9.84
CA VAL A 134 -4.02 3.26 -11.20
C VAL A 134 -2.79 4.16 -11.23
N ASP A 135 -2.67 5.09 -10.28
CA ASP A 135 -1.54 6.01 -10.17
C ASP A 135 -0.21 5.24 -9.97
N GLN A 136 -0.21 4.29 -9.03
CA GLN A 136 0.95 3.42 -8.80
C GLN A 136 1.26 2.55 -10.02
N ALA A 137 0.25 2.09 -10.76
CA ALA A 137 0.44 1.33 -12.00
C ALA A 137 1.19 2.13 -13.06
N ILE A 138 0.82 3.41 -13.23
CA ILE A 138 1.51 4.34 -14.14
C ILE A 138 2.96 4.55 -13.66
N GLU A 139 3.17 4.67 -12.35
CA GLU A 139 4.51 4.83 -11.77
C GLU A 139 5.44 3.65 -12.10
N VAL A 140 4.97 2.42 -11.87
CA VAL A 140 5.80 1.22 -12.03
C VAL A 140 5.95 0.73 -13.48
N THR A 141 5.16 1.27 -14.41
CA THR A 141 5.20 0.90 -15.84
C THR A 141 5.77 2.03 -16.70
N VAL A 142 4.95 3.04 -17.02
CA VAL A 142 5.27 4.13 -17.96
C VAL A 142 6.34 5.06 -17.40
N ASN A 143 6.21 5.44 -16.12
CA ASN A 143 7.16 6.37 -15.51
C ASN A 143 8.51 5.70 -15.25
N LYS A 144 8.53 4.40 -14.94
CA LYS A 144 9.76 3.65 -14.66
C LYS A 144 10.79 3.74 -15.80
N ASP A 145 10.33 3.63 -17.05
CA ASP A 145 11.23 3.64 -18.22
C ASP A 145 11.50 5.03 -18.78
N THR A 146 10.74 6.03 -18.34
CA THR A 146 10.96 7.42 -18.72
C THR A 146 11.86 8.12 -17.71
N GLN A 147 11.72 7.84 -16.41
CA GLN A 147 12.52 8.46 -15.35
C GLN A 147 14.02 8.17 -15.52
N THR A 148 14.82 9.23 -15.47
CA THR A 148 16.29 9.15 -15.41
C THR A 148 16.75 9.10 -13.95
N PRO A 149 18.00 8.66 -13.66
CA PRO A 149 18.52 8.57 -12.29
C PRO A 149 18.48 9.88 -11.46
N GLY A 150 18.19 11.02 -12.08
CA GLY A 150 18.03 12.32 -11.41
C GLY A 150 16.58 12.74 -11.11
N GLY A 151 15.58 11.92 -11.46
CA GLY A 151 14.16 12.26 -11.31
C GLY A 151 13.73 13.51 -12.10
N THR A 152 12.49 13.93 -11.89
CA THR A 152 11.95 15.12 -12.57
C THR A 152 12.53 16.44 -12.03
N SER A 153 13.18 16.39 -10.85
CA SER A 153 13.77 17.57 -10.18
C SER A 153 14.98 18.16 -10.90
N ARG A 154 15.60 17.40 -11.81
CA ARG A 154 16.68 17.86 -12.70
C ARG A 154 16.22 18.10 -14.14
N PHE A 155 14.93 18.26 -14.39
CA PHE A 155 14.51 18.73 -15.71
C PHE A 155 15.08 20.11 -15.99
N SER A 156 15.59 20.27 -17.20
CA SER A 156 16.00 21.57 -17.70
C SER A 156 14.83 22.56 -17.55
N LEU A 157 15.09 23.74 -16.99
CA LEU A 157 14.13 24.86 -16.98
C LEU A 157 13.74 25.33 -18.39
N LYS A 158 14.38 24.79 -19.44
CA LYS A 158 14.07 25.07 -20.84
C LYS A 158 12.83 24.29 -21.28
N ALA A 159 11.71 25.00 -21.44
CA ALA A 159 10.43 24.44 -21.90
C ALA A 159 10.56 23.58 -23.18
N GLY A 160 11.43 23.95 -24.13
CA GLY A 160 11.68 23.16 -25.33
C GLY A 160 12.31 21.78 -25.07
N ALA A 161 13.15 21.65 -24.05
CA ALA A 161 13.74 20.37 -23.66
C ALA A 161 12.72 19.48 -22.94
N VAL A 162 11.90 20.07 -22.06
CA VAL A 162 10.77 19.39 -21.41
C VAL A 162 9.78 18.88 -22.45
N ARG A 163 9.38 19.73 -23.40
CA ARG A 163 8.47 19.36 -24.49
C ARG A 163 9.01 18.21 -25.33
N ARG A 164 10.27 18.27 -25.77
CA ARG A 164 10.89 17.17 -26.53
C ARG A 164 10.97 15.88 -25.71
N TYR A 165 11.28 15.98 -24.42
CA TYR A 165 11.31 14.82 -23.55
C TYR A 165 9.94 14.14 -23.50
N TYR A 166 8.86 14.88 -23.22
CA TYR A 166 7.53 14.27 -23.15
C TYR A 166 7.07 13.73 -24.52
N LEU A 167 7.33 14.46 -25.61
CA LEU A 167 7.00 13.99 -26.97
C LEU A 167 7.75 12.72 -27.38
N THR A 168 8.93 12.47 -26.83
CA THR A 168 9.76 11.29 -27.15
C THR A 168 9.74 10.23 -26.04
N ALA A 169 8.99 10.45 -24.96
CA ALA A 169 8.96 9.58 -23.79
C ALA A 169 8.45 8.17 -24.14
N GLU A 170 7.33 8.11 -24.85
CA GLU A 170 6.71 6.87 -25.31
C GLU A 170 7.66 6.08 -26.22
N HIS A 171 8.21 6.73 -27.25
CA HIS A 171 9.16 6.08 -28.16
C HIS A 171 10.39 5.54 -27.44
N ARG A 172 10.96 6.30 -26.48
CA ARG A 172 12.11 5.84 -25.69
C ARG A 172 11.77 4.63 -24.82
N SER A 173 10.61 4.62 -24.18
CA SER A 173 10.14 3.47 -23.41
C SER A 173 9.95 2.25 -24.32
N ALA A 174 9.34 2.41 -25.49
CA ALA A 174 9.15 1.33 -26.47
C ALA A 174 10.49 0.75 -26.97
N PHE A 175 11.46 1.60 -27.35
CA PHE A 175 12.79 1.15 -27.77
C PHE A 175 13.53 0.43 -26.65
N LEU A 176 13.47 0.92 -25.40
CA LEU A 176 14.07 0.23 -24.26
C LEU A 176 13.40 -1.12 -23.98
N GLY A 177 12.08 -1.19 -24.14
CA GLY A 177 11.31 -2.44 -24.04
C GLY A 177 11.80 -3.48 -25.05
N GLN A 178 11.86 -3.10 -26.33
CA GLN A 178 12.36 -3.97 -27.41
C GLN A 178 13.81 -4.39 -27.18
N LEU A 179 14.67 -3.47 -26.75
CA LEU A 179 16.08 -3.77 -26.49
C LEU A 179 16.26 -4.71 -25.30
N ARG A 180 15.43 -4.58 -24.25
CA ARG A 180 15.39 -5.55 -23.14
C ARG A 180 14.91 -6.92 -23.61
N GLU A 181 13.88 -6.98 -24.44
CA GLU A 181 13.35 -8.22 -25.00
C GLU A 181 14.41 -8.95 -25.85
N MET A 182 15.14 -8.21 -26.69
CA MET A 182 16.23 -8.74 -27.50
C MET A 182 17.42 -9.25 -26.66
N LEU A 183 17.75 -8.59 -25.56
CA LEU A 183 18.90 -8.94 -24.71
C LEU A 183 18.59 -10.00 -23.65
N GLN A 184 17.36 -10.05 -23.15
CA GLN A 184 16.96 -10.90 -22.01
C GLN A 184 16.15 -12.10 -22.45
N GLY A 185 16.60 -12.79 -23.52
CA GLY A 185 15.99 -14.01 -24.06
C GLY A 185 15.33 -14.85 -22.98
N ASN A 186 14.00 -14.73 -22.91
CA ASN A 186 13.10 -15.28 -21.89
C ASN A 186 13.56 -15.16 -20.44
N LYS A 187 13.12 -14.15 -19.66
CA LYS A 187 12.93 -14.37 -18.20
C LYS A 187 11.74 -13.69 -17.54
N SER A 188 11.12 -14.53 -16.72
CA SER A 188 10.33 -14.32 -15.50
C SER A 188 9.17 -13.35 -15.59
N GLN A 189 7.98 -13.95 -15.71
CA GLN A 189 6.72 -13.54 -15.11
C GLN A 189 6.83 -12.28 -14.23
N LEU A 190 6.17 -11.20 -14.64
CA LEU A 190 6.05 -9.96 -13.87
C LEU A 190 5.54 -10.31 -12.45
N SER A 191 6.46 -10.39 -11.51
CA SER A 191 6.17 -10.59 -10.09
C SER A 191 6.04 -9.22 -9.46
N HIS A 192 4.97 -9.03 -8.69
CA HIS A 192 4.76 -7.81 -7.92
C HIS A 192 6.00 -7.53 -7.05
N SER A 193 6.41 -6.26 -6.91
CA SER A 193 7.64 -5.90 -6.16
C SER A 193 7.63 -6.40 -4.71
N GLU A 194 6.46 -6.43 -4.08
CA GLU A 194 6.27 -7.00 -2.72
C GLU A 194 6.46 -8.52 -2.65
N LEU A 195 6.39 -9.23 -3.78
CA LEU A 195 6.60 -10.67 -3.87
C LEU A 195 8.03 -11.03 -4.32
N GLN A 196 8.92 -10.04 -4.41
CA GLN A 196 10.32 -10.28 -4.71
C GLN A 196 10.99 -10.90 -3.48
N SER A 197 11.85 -11.91 -3.68
CA SER A 197 12.53 -12.62 -2.60
C SER A 197 13.30 -11.68 -1.66
N THR A 198 13.91 -10.62 -2.21
CA THR A 198 14.62 -9.60 -1.44
C THR A 198 13.69 -8.79 -0.53
N ARG A 199 12.45 -8.53 -0.98
CA ARG A 199 11.45 -7.80 -0.19
C ARG A 199 10.91 -8.66 0.94
N ILE A 200 10.60 -9.93 0.63
CA ILE A 200 10.18 -10.93 1.62
C ILE A 200 11.24 -11.08 2.72
N GLN A 201 12.50 -11.26 2.36
CA GLN A 201 13.60 -11.37 3.34
C GLN A 201 13.68 -10.15 4.26
N LYS A 202 13.54 -8.94 3.70
CA LYS A 202 13.58 -7.70 4.49
C LYS A 202 12.40 -7.59 5.46
N ASP A 203 11.21 -8.02 5.04
CA ASP A 203 10.03 -8.01 5.91
C ASP A 203 10.15 -9.08 7.01
N GLU A 204 10.71 -10.25 6.71
CA GLU A 204 11.03 -11.30 7.70
C GLU A 204 12.06 -10.81 8.75
N GLU A 205 13.08 -10.07 8.32
CA GLU A 205 14.04 -9.43 9.21
C GLU A 205 13.36 -8.39 10.12
N ALA A 206 12.45 -7.57 9.58
CA ALA A 206 11.70 -6.59 10.37
C ALA A 206 10.79 -7.27 11.41
N VAL A 207 10.08 -8.33 11.04
CA VAL A 207 9.25 -9.12 11.96
C VAL A 207 10.12 -9.75 13.06
N SER A 208 11.29 -10.27 12.70
CA SER A 208 12.24 -10.85 13.65
C SER A 208 12.79 -9.80 14.63
N ALA A 209 13.04 -8.57 14.16
CA ALA A 209 13.48 -7.46 15.00
C ALA A 209 12.40 -7.05 16.03
N VAL A 210 11.14 -6.97 15.61
CA VAL A 210 10.01 -6.69 16.51
C VAL A 210 9.86 -7.79 17.57
N ARG A 211 9.94 -9.06 17.16
CA ARG A 211 9.86 -10.21 18.08
C ARG A 211 10.99 -10.27 19.10
N SER A 212 12.18 -9.79 18.74
CA SER A 212 13.36 -9.78 19.63
C SER A 212 13.43 -8.54 20.53
N GLY A 213 12.45 -7.63 20.48
CA GLY A 213 12.42 -6.43 21.34
C GLY A 213 13.47 -5.38 20.99
N ASN A 214 14.21 -5.55 19.88
CA ASN A 214 15.21 -4.59 19.45
C ASN A 214 14.54 -3.44 18.70
N SER A 215 14.56 -2.24 19.31
CA SER A 215 14.07 -1.02 18.70
C SER A 215 14.65 -0.83 17.28
N LEU A 216 13.74 -0.60 16.32
CA LEU A 216 14.03 -0.31 14.90
C LEU A 216 14.95 0.91 14.70
N ALA A 217 15.19 1.71 15.75
CA ALA A 217 16.15 2.81 15.74
C ALA A 217 17.60 2.33 15.50
N SER A 218 17.94 1.10 15.87
CA SER A 218 19.30 0.55 15.71
C SER A 218 19.67 0.18 14.27
N LEU A 219 18.67 -0.09 13.42
CA LEU A 219 18.88 -0.50 12.02
C LEU A 219 19.10 0.69 11.06
N ARG A 220 18.60 1.88 11.40
CA ARG A 220 18.73 3.08 10.54
C ARG A 220 20.11 3.75 10.62
N GLN A 221 20.89 3.49 11.68
CA GLN A 221 22.22 4.10 11.85
C GLN A 221 23.31 3.47 10.98
N ARG A 222 23.07 2.32 10.33
CA ARG A 222 24.08 1.63 9.48
C ARG A 222 24.16 2.12 8.03
N GLN A 223 23.36 3.11 7.61
CA GLN A 223 23.31 3.58 6.21
C GLN A 223 23.60 5.08 5.99
N LEU A 224 24.26 5.76 6.92
CA LEU A 224 24.80 7.10 6.66
C LEU A 224 26.27 7.00 6.23
N PRO A 225 26.64 7.42 5.00
CA PRO A 225 28.05 7.52 4.63
C PRO A 225 28.74 8.58 5.50
N LYS A 226 29.74 8.15 6.27
CA LYS A 226 30.71 9.03 6.92
C LYS A 226 31.60 9.63 5.85
N THR A 227 31.33 10.86 5.42
CA THR A 227 32.36 11.83 5.00
C THR A 227 31.72 13.20 4.82
N LEU A 228 32.21 14.18 5.58
CA LEU A 228 32.65 15.49 5.11
C LEU A 228 33.25 16.22 6.31
N SER A 229 34.58 16.34 6.30
CA SER A 229 35.38 17.20 7.18
C SER A 229 35.14 18.68 6.84
N PRO A 230 35.19 19.59 7.83
CA PRO A 230 34.91 21.00 7.63
C PRO A 230 36.09 21.72 6.96
N ILE A 231 35.78 22.65 6.05
CA ILE A 231 36.59 23.85 5.77
C ILE A 231 35.85 25.02 6.42
#